data_AF-A0A5C5YD75-F1
#
_entry.id   AF-A0A5C5YD75-F1
#
_cell.length_a   1.000
_cell.length_b   1.000
_cell.length_c   1.000
_cell.angle_alpha   90.00
_cell.angle_beta   90.00
_cell.angle_gamma   90.00
#
_symmetry.space_group_name_H-M   'P 1'
#
loop_
_entity.id
_entity.type
_entity.pdbx_description
1 polymer ?
#
loop_
_entity_poly.entity_id
_entity_poly.type
_entity_poly.pdbx_seq_one_letter_code
_entity_poly.pdbx_strand_id
1 'polypeptide(L)'
;MTDQASERLDNDHPDVDFGPLRLYRVITGDIATNHGWGEPYPHSSPPNLPDNRVRNSAIARGYIAHYSLSADGRLTLNSYNYPCVPPLGRDIVQAASELLTGDFWLVMKPYFRAPRTYVPFRDSVIVVDQSEWQTPT
;
A
#
# COMPACT_ATOMS: atom_id res chain seq x y z
N MET A 1 -3.19 -16.31 13.90
CA MET A 1 -3.21 -14.86 13.60
C MET A 1 -2.80 -14.74 12.16
N THR A 2 -3.70 -14.27 11.29
CA THR A 2 -3.41 -14.01 9.87
C THR A 2 -3.15 -12.52 9.73
N ASP A 3 -2.16 -12.18 8.94
CA ASP A 3 -1.60 -10.85 8.90
C ASP A 3 -1.12 -10.43 7.52
N GLN A 4 -0.76 -9.16 7.36
CA GLN A 4 -0.32 -8.63 6.09
C GLN A 4 1.02 -7.91 6.19
N ALA A 5 2.01 -8.41 5.44
CA ALA A 5 3.28 -7.76 5.20
C ALA A 5 3.09 -6.39 4.53
N SER A 6 4.04 -5.48 4.76
CA SER A 6 4.05 -4.18 4.11
C SER A 6 4.14 -4.32 2.60
N GLU A 7 3.45 -3.41 1.91
CA GLU A 7 3.61 -3.18 0.48
C GLU A 7 5.02 -2.66 0.18
N ARG A 8 5.44 -2.83 -1.07
CA ARG A 8 6.64 -2.17 -1.56
C ARG A 8 6.29 -0.77 -2.04
N LEU A 9 7.04 0.22 -1.60
CA LEU A 9 6.95 1.60 -2.05
C LEU A 9 8.34 2.08 -2.41
N ASP A 10 8.59 2.33 -3.70
CA ASP A 10 9.77 3.06 -4.14
C ASP A 10 9.43 4.57 -4.10
N ASN A 11 10.30 5.40 -3.53
CA ASN A 11 10.05 6.82 -3.32
C ASN A 11 11.10 7.66 -4.04
N ASP A 12 10.70 8.33 -5.11
CA ASP A 12 11.53 9.24 -5.89
C ASP A 12 11.19 10.72 -5.60
N HIS A 13 10.32 11.00 -4.62
CA HIS A 13 9.92 12.36 -4.27
C HIS A 13 11.03 13.07 -3.48
N PRO A 14 11.51 14.25 -3.94
CA PRO A 14 12.67 14.90 -3.34
C PRO A 14 12.40 15.42 -1.92
N ASP A 15 11.16 15.86 -1.66
CA ASP A 15 10.81 16.56 -0.42
C ASP A 15 10.06 15.69 0.60
N VAL A 16 9.75 14.43 0.26
CA VAL A 16 9.01 13.53 1.16
C VAL A 16 9.94 12.41 1.60
N ASP A 17 10.31 12.43 2.88
CA ASP A 17 10.98 11.31 3.54
C ASP A 17 10.01 10.61 4.51
N PHE A 18 9.77 9.32 4.26
CA PHE A 18 8.94 8.48 5.11
C PHE A 18 9.70 7.90 6.32
N GLY A 19 11.02 8.08 6.39
CA GLY A 19 11.86 7.53 7.44
C GLY A 19 11.65 6.02 7.61
N PRO A 20 11.29 5.54 8.82
CA PRO A 20 11.08 4.11 9.05
C PRO A 20 9.73 3.58 8.53
N LEU A 21 8.81 4.47 8.10
CA LEU A 21 7.45 4.10 7.74
C LEU A 21 7.41 3.25 6.48
N ARG A 22 6.62 2.16 6.53
CA ARG A 22 6.35 1.27 5.42
C ARG A 22 4.88 1.31 5.07
N LEU A 23 4.56 1.25 3.78
CA LEU A 23 3.18 1.21 3.31
C LEU A 23 2.52 -0.13 3.66
N TYR A 24 1.30 -0.12 4.16
CA TYR A 24 0.50 -1.34 4.42
C TYR A 24 -0.79 -1.38 3.62
N ARG A 25 -1.34 -0.22 3.25
CA ARG A 25 -2.58 -0.11 2.48
C ARG A 25 -2.76 1.28 1.91
N VAL A 26 -3.42 1.37 0.76
CA VAL A 26 -4.02 2.61 0.24
C VAL A 26 -5.52 2.57 0.51
N ILE A 27 -6.05 3.64 1.11
CA ILE A 27 -7.45 3.72 1.56
C ILE A 27 -8.11 5.01 1.12
N THR A 28 -9.44 5.00 0.99
CA THR A 28 -10.26 6.19 0.72
C THR A 28 -11.24 6.45 1.86
N GLY A 29 -11.83 7.64 1.86
CA GLY A 29 -12.83 8.04 2.86
C GLY A 29 -12.23 8.35 4.23
N ASP A 30 -13.01 8.09 5.28
CA ASP A 30 -12.66 8.39 6.66
C ASP A 30 -11.70 7.33 7.23
N ILE A 31 -10.53 7.80 7.70
CA ILE A 31 -9.50 6.98 8.33
C ILE A 31 -9.98 6.27 9.60
N ALA A 32 -11.02 6.78 10.29
CA ALA A 32 -11.59 6.15 11.49
C ALA A 32 -12.40 4.88 11.17
N THR A 33 -12.85 4.73 9.92
CA THR A 33 -13.64 3.59 9.47
C THR A 33 -12.83 2.27 9.49
N ASN A 34 -13.53 1.15 9.64
CA ASN A 34 -12.93 -0.20 9.67
C ASN A 34 -11.76 -0.35 10.67
N HIS A 35 -11.92 0.20 11.87
CA HIS A 35 -10.92 0.16 12.95
C HIS A 35 -9.57 0.81 12.56
N GLY A 36 -9.61 1.92 11.80
CA GLY A 36 -8.39 2.58 11.34
C GLY A 36 -7.84 2.04 10.03
N TRP A 37 -8.62 1.25 9.29
CA TRP A 37 -8.19 0.66 8.02
C TRP A 37 -8.94 1.19 6.80
N GLY A 38 -9.86 2.14 7.01
CA GLY A 38 -10.62 2.82 5.97
C GLY A 38 -11.30 1.88 4.97
N GLU A 39 -11.78 2.45 3.88
CA GLU A 39 -12.23 1.67 2.72
C GLU A 39 -11.05 1.45 1.77
N PRO A 40 -10.90 0.25 1.15
CA PRO A 40 -9.83 0.02 0.19
C PRO A 40 -9.96 0.96 -1.03
N TYR A 41 -8.83 1.49 -1.50
CA TYR A 41 -8.80 2.21 -2.77
C TYR A 41 -9.29 1.30 -3.93
N PRO A 42 -10.24 1.78 -4.77
CA PRO A 42 -10.85 0.98 -5.83
C PRO A 42 -9.94 0.92 -7.05
N HIS A 43 -8.91 0.07 -7.00
CA HIS A 43 -7.98 -0.12 -8.11
C HIS A 43 -8.73 -0.62 -9.36
N SER A 44 -8.46 0.01 -10.49
CA SER A 44 -9.01 -0.36 -11.80
C SER A 44 -8.45 -1.69 -12.30
N SER A 45 -7.23 -2.02 -11.88
CA SER A 45 -6.57 -3.30 -12.17
C SER A 45 -6.54 -4.16 -10.91
N PRO A 46 -7.60 -4.93 -10.58
CA PRO A 46 -7.60 -5.75 -9.39
C PRO A 46 -6.58 -6.91 -9.48
N PRO A 47 -6.12 -7.43 -8.33
CA PRO A 47 -5.20 -8.57 -8.29
C PRO A 47 -5.89 -9.84 -8.80
N ASN A 48 -5.22 -10.60 -9.67
CA ASN A 48 -5.67 -11.90 -10.15
C ASN A 48 -4.95 -13.01 -9.37
N LEU A 49 -5.51 -13.38 -8.22
CA LEU A 49 -4.92 -14.35 -7.31
C LEU A 49 -4.82 -15.76 -7.95
N PRO A 50 -3.65 -16.41 -7.93
CA PRO A 50 -3.53 -17.80 -8.38
C PRO A 50 -4.34 -18.77 -7.52
N ASP A 51 -4.94 -19.78 -8.17
CA ASP A 51 -5.78 -20.80 -7.50
C ASP A 51 -5.00 -21.64 -6.47
N ASN A 52 -3.73 -21.95 -6.76
CA ASN A 52 -2.93 -22.89 -5.96
C ASN A 52 -2.04 -22.23 -4.89
N ARG A 53 -2.28 -20.97 -4.51
CA ARG A 53 -1.40 -20.21 -3.62
C ARG A 53 -1.10 -20.93 -2.29
N VAL A 54 0.16 -20.88 -1.84
CA VAL A 54 0.49 -21.30 -0.47
C VAL A 54 -0.19 -20.34 0.50
N ARG A 55 -0.87 -20.89 1.51
CA ARG A 55 -1.38 -20.08 2.63
C ARG A 55 -0.18 -19.58 3.45
N ASN A 56 0.20 -18.33 3.21
CA ASN A 56 1.15 -17.62 4.05
C ASN A 56 0.38 -16.75 5.04
N SER A 57 0.50 -17.05 6.34
CA SER A 57 -0.19 -16.29 7.39
C SER A 57 0.32 -14.86 7.52
N ALA A 58 1.48 -14.52 6.94
CA ALA A 58 1.99 -13.15 6.90
C ALA A 58 1.51 -12.34 5.67
N ILE A 59 0.73 -12.95 4.76
CA ILE A 59 0.22 -12.30 3.54
C ILE A 59 -1.25 -12.67 3.36
N ALA A 60 -2.10 -12.15 4.24
CA ALA A 60 -3.53 -12.44 4.31
C ALA A 60 -4.24 -12.19 2.98
N ARG A 61 -3.86 -11.12 2.26
CA ARG A 61 -4.43 -10.79 0.95
C ARG A 61 -3.93 -11.70 -0.18
N GLY A 62 -2.89 -12.50 0.07
CA GLY A 62 -2.27 -13.38 -0.91
C GLY A 62 -1.34 -12.67 -1.90
N TYR A 63 -1.12 -11.37 -1.74
CA TYR A 63 -0.19 -10.59 -2.56
C TYR A 63 0.46 -9.46 -1.76
N ILE A 64 1.54 -8.92 -2.34
CA ILE A 64 2.20 -7.67 -1.96
C ILE A 64 2.14 -6.73 -3.17
N ALA A 65 1.50 -5.59 -3.02
CA ALA A 65 1.45 -4.56 -4.05
C ALA A 65 2.76 -3.76 -4.08
N HIS A 66 3.15 -3.33 -5.27
CA HIS A 66 4.33 -2.51 -5.50
C HIS A 66 3.92 -1.19 -6.10
N TYR A 67 4.22 -0.12 -5.37
CA TYR A 67 3.96 1.26 -5.76
C TYR A 67 5.26 2.03 -5.99
N SER A 68 5.16 3.09 -6.80
CA SER A 68 6.20 4.12 -6.92
C SER A 68 5.58 5.51 -6.74
N LEU A 69 6.18 6.31 -5.86
CA LEU A 69 5.89 7.73 -5.71
C LEU A 69 6.87 8.52 -6.59
N SER A 70 6.36 9.21 -7.59
CA SER A 70 7.18 10.02 -8.51
C SER A 70 7.57 11.37 -7.90
N ALA A 71 8.56 12.01 -8.53
CA ALA A 71 9.07 13.32 -8.13
C ALA A 71 8.01 14.45 -8.13
N ASP A 72 6.92 14.30 -8.88
CA ASP A 72 5.80 15.25 -8.94
C ASP A 72 4.67 14.93 -7.94
N GLY A 73 4.89 13.97 -7.04
CA GLY A 73 3.97 13.65 -5.95
C GLY A 73 2.88 12.64 -6.30
N ARG A 74 2.90 12.06 -7.51
CA ARG A 74 1.90 11.09 -7.95
C ARG A 74 2.27 9.66 -7.59
N LEU A 75 1.26 8.84 -7.31
CA LEU A 75 1.46 7.44 -6.93
C LEU A 75 1.00 6.50 -8.03
N THR A 76 1.87 5.60 -8.45
CA THR A 76 1.55 4.55 -9.42
C THR A 76 1.60 3.18 -8.76
N LEU A 77 0.57 2.38 -8.94
CA LEU A 77 0.61 0.93 -8.70
C LEU A 77 1.29 0.26 -9.89
N ASN A 78 2.48 -0.27 -9.68
CA ASN A 78 3.27 -0.90 -10.73
C ASN A 78 2.84 -2.37 -10.93
N SER A 79 2.75 -3.13 -9.84
CA SER A 79 2.48 -4.56 -9.91
C SER A 79 1.95 -5.16 -8.61
N TYR A 80 1.47 -6.40 -8.71
CA TYR A 80 1.22 -7.28 -7.58
C TYR A 80 2.20 -8.45 -7.63
N ASN A 81 2.91 -8.68 -6.52
CA ASN A 81 3.72 -9.88 -6.31
C ASN A 81 2.91 -10.93 -5.53
N TYR A 82 2.81 -12.13 -6.09
CA TYR A 82 2.29 -13.33 -5.45
C TYR A 82 3.47 -14.21 -5.05
N PRO A 83 3.89 -14.20 -3.78
CA PRO A 83 5.02 -14.98 -3.35
C PRO A 83 4.67 -16.46 -3.16
N CYS A 84 5.67 -17.32 -3.33
CA CYS A 84 5.60 -18.75 -3.05
C CYS A 84 4.44 -19.47 -3.77
N VAL A 85 4.24 -19.25 -5.08
CA VAL A 85 3.16 -19.92 -5.83
C VAL A 85 3.58 -21.34 -6.25
N PRO A 86 2.88 -22.40 -5.81
CA PRO A 86 3.09 -23.78 -6.27
C PRO A 86 2.51 -24.00 -7.67
N PRO A 87 3.05 -24.97 -8.44
CA PRO A 87 4.27 -25.75 -8.16
C PRO A 87 5.55 -24.97 -8.51
N LEU A 88 5.44 -23.72 -8.96
CA LEU A 88 6.55 -22.94 -9.51
C LEU A 88 7.65 -22.65 -8.48
N GLY A 89 7.32 -22.63 -7.19
CA GLY A 89 8.28 -22.40 -6.10
C GLY A 89 8.94 -21.02 -6.16
N ARG A 90 8.32 -20.08 -6.89
CA ARG A 90 8.81 -18.72 -7.11
C ARG A 90 7.66 -17.72 -7.06
N ASP A 91 8.05 -16.46 -7.01
CA ASP A 91 7.15 -15.32 -7.08
C ASP A 91 6.57 -15.17 -8.49
N ILE A 92 5.29 -14.81 -8.58
CA ILE A 92 4.64 -14.36 -9.82
C ILE A 92 4.38 -12.87 -9.69
N VAL A 93 4.68 -12.11 -10.73
CA VAL A 93 4.38 -10.67 -10.78
C VAL A 93 3.31 -10.42 -11.83
N GLN A 94 2.19 -9.82 -11.42
CA GLN A 94 1.19 -9.25 -12.33
C GLN A 94 1.44 -7.76 -12.46
N ALA A 95 1.70 -7.29 -13.68
CA ALA A 95 1.75 -5.85 -13.96
C ALA A 95 0.36 -5.21 -13.85
N ALA A 96 0.31 -3.98 -13.34
CA ALA A 96 -0.90 -3.15 -13.24
C ALA A 96 -0.71 -1.81 -13.97
N SER A 97 0.40 -1.10 -13.71
CA SER A 97 0.71 0.22 -14.30
C SER A 97 -0.45 1.22 -14.18
N GLU A 98 -1.02 1.33 -12.98
CA GLU A 98 -2.17 2.18 -12.69
C GLU A 98 -1.76 3.43 -11.93
N LEU A 99 -2.02 4.61 -12.50
CA LEU A 99 -1.88 5.89 -11.81
C LEU A 99 -3.07 6.07 -10.85
N LEU A 100 -2.78 6.25 -9.56
CA LEU A 100 -3.83 6.53 -8.57
C LEU A 100 -4.24 8.01 -8.64
N THR A 101 -5.54 8.25 -8.51
CA THR A 101 -6.15 9.58 -8.67
C THR A 101 -7.18 9.87 -7.58
N GLY A 102 -7.43 11.16 -7.34
CA GLY A 102 -8.37 11.65 -6.33
C GLY A 102 -7.75 11.72 -4.94
N ASP A 103 -8.62 11.76 -3.93
CA ASP A 103 -8.23 11.93 -2.53
C ASP A 103 -8.23 10.58 -1.83
N PHE A 104 -7.09 10.25 -1.21
CA PHE A 104 -6.87 8.99 -0.53
C PHE A 104 -5.79 9.14 0.55
N TRP A 105 -5.54 8.05 1.28
CA TRP A 105 -4.52 8.00 2.33
C TRP A 105 -3.62 6.80 2.14
N LEU A 106 -2.34 6.98 2.45
CA LEU A 106 -1.42 5.88 2.69
C LEU A 106 -1.47 5.51 4.17
N VAL A 107 -1.82 4.26 4.46
CA VAL A 107 -1.70 3.69 5.81
C VAL A 107 -0.28 3.16 5.96
N MET A 108 0.52 3.84 6.78
CA MET A 108 1.92 3.51 6.99
C MET A 108 2.22 3.14 8.44
N LYS A 109 3.23 2.30 8.65
CA LYS A 109 3.68 1.87 9.98
C LYS A 109 5.19 1.61 9.97
N PRO A 110 5.95 1.91 11.04
CA PRO A 110 7.38 1.59 11.08
C PRO A 110 7.66 0.08 11.18
N TYR A 111 6.76 -0.66 11.84
CA TYR A 111 6.82 -2.12 11.93
C TYR A 111 5.43 -2.70 12.19
N PHE A 112 5.37 -4.03 12.19
CA PHE A 112 4.14 -4.78 12.14
C PHE A 112 3.10 -4.43 13.23
N ARG A 113 3.51 -4.23 14.49
CA ARG A 113 2.62 -3.90 15.62
C ARG A 113 2.57 -2.42 16.01
N ALA A 114 3.22 -1.56 15.24
CA ALA A 114 3.26 -0.14 15.55
C ALA A 114 1.89 0.55 15.34
N PRO A 115 1.68 1.74 15.91
CA PRO A 115 0.59 2.63 15.51
C PRO A 115 0.64 2.95 14.01
N ARG A 116 -0.49 3.41 13.48
CA ARG A 116 -0.63 3.81 12.07
C ARG A 116 -0.29 5.29 11.93
N THR A 117 0.29 5.64 10.79
CA THR A 117 0.40 7.02 10.30
C THR A 117 -0.34 7.07 8.98
N TYR A 118 -1.24 8.03 8.83
CA TYR A 118 -2.01 8.25 7.62
C TYR A 118 -1.41 9.45 6.88
N VAL A 119 -0.84 9.18 5.70
CA VAL A 119 -0.27 10.22 4.83
C VAL A 119 -1.32 10.61 3.79
N PRO A 120 -1.75 11.88 3.71
CA PRO A 120 -2.78 12.29 2.78
C PRO A 120 -2.26 12.40 1.35
N PHE A 121 -3.13 12.04 0.41
CA PHE A 121 -3.10 12.50 -0.97
C PHE A 121 -4.32 13.39 -1.19
N ARG A 122 -4.10 14.55 -1.80
CA ARG A 122 -5.16 15.49 -2.20
C ARG A 122 -4.94 15.88 -3.64
N ASP A 123 -6.01 15.90 -4.43
CA ASP A 123 -5.93 16.20 -5.86
C ASP A 123 -4.91 15.29 -6.60
N SER A 124 -4.83 14.01 -6.20
CA SER A 124 -3.92 12.99 -6.74
C SER A 124 -2.42 13.20 -6.47
N VAL A 125 -2.05 14.12 -5.57
CA VAL A 125 -0.66 14.34 -5.16
C VAL A 125 -0.48 14.18 -3.66
N ILE A 126 0.69 13.70 -3.26
CA ILE A 126 1.05 13.54 -1.86
C ILE A 126 1.11 14.89 -1.14
N VAL A 127 0.61 14.94 0.09
CA VAL A 127 0.79 16.09 0.96
C VAL A 127 2.16 16.00 1.63
N VAL A 128 3.06 16.90 1.22
CA VAL A 128 4.46 16.95 1.67
C VAL A 128 4.59 17.42 3.13
N ASP A 129 3.69 18.31 3.57
CA ASP A 129 3.70 18.82 4.94
C ASP A 129 3.36 17.71 5.95
N GLN A 130 4.38 17.25 6.68
CA GLN A 130 4.23 16.18 7.68
C GLN A 130 3.38 16.58 8.88
N SER A 131 3.16 17.87 9.12
CA SER A 131 2.24 18.33 10.17
C SER A 131 0.78 17.98 9.87
N GLU A 132 0.47 17.69 8.60
CA GLU A 132 -0.85 17.23 8.15
C GLU A 132 -1.03 15.71 8.23
N TRP A 133 0.04 14.97 8.51
CA TRP A 133 -0.03 13.52 8.64
C TRP A 133 -0.74 13.16 9.95
N GLN A 134 -1.67 12.22 9.87
CA GLN A 134 -2.50 11.89 11.01
C GLN A 134 -1.98 10.63 11.70
N THR A 135 -1.89 10.66 13.02
CA THR A 135 -1.68 9.48 13.85
C THR A 135 -2.90 9.32 14.75
N PRO A 136 -3.48 8.12 14.88
CA PRO A 136 -4.55 7.91 15.84
C PRO A 136 -4.00 8.19 17.24
N THR A 137 -4.62 9.13 17.95
CA THR A 137 -4.42 9.39 19.38
C THR A 137 -4.88 8.23 20.24
#